data_AF-A0A177QWJ1-F1
#
_entry.id   AF-A0A177QWJ1-F1
#
_cell.length_a   1.000
_cell.length_b   1.000
_cell.length_c   1.000
_cell.angle_alpha   90.00
_cell.angle_beta   90.00
_cell.angle_gamma   90.00
#
_symmetry.space_group_name_H-M   'P 1'
#
loop_
_entity.id
_entity.type
_entity.pdbx_description
1 polymer ?
#
loop_
_entity_poly.entity_id
_entity_poly.type
_entity_poly.pdbx_seq_one_letter_code
_entity_poly.pdbx_strand_id
1 'polypeptide(L)' 'MSADEIKQFWHGFCERQKVKPEVRAEGDRRIEADPEFWADQTMWQLVEAISGDGKSRKDQ' A
#
# COMPACT_ATOMS: atom_id res chain seq x y z
N MET A 1 -12.20 -9.99 -1.08
CA MET A 1 -10.87 -10.62 -0.98
C MET A 1 -10.40 -10.53 0.45
N SER A 2 -9.61 -11.50 0.91
CA SER A 2 -8.99 -11.44 2.24
C SER A 2 -7.76 -10.53 2.25
N ALA A 3 -7.39 -10.02 3.42
CA ALA A 3 -6.18 -9.22 3.60
C ALA A 3 -4.92 -9.96 3.13
N ASP A 4 -4.83 -11.26 3.38
CA ASP A 4 -3.72 -12.12 2.92
C ASP A 4 -3.62 -12.17 1.40
N GLU A 5 -4.73 -12.34 0.69
CA GLU A 5 -4.74 -12.33 -0.78
C GLU A 5 -4.23 -10.99 -1.32
N ILE A 6 -4.71 -9.88 -0.77
CA ILE A 6 -4.29 -8.53 -1.18
C ILE A 6 -2.80 -8.31 -0.89
N LYS A 7 -2.31 -8.77 0.27
CA LYS A 7 -0.87 -8.73 0.62
C LYS A 7 -0.02 -9.53 -0.38
N GLN A 8 -0.49 -10.69 -0.85
CA GLN A 8 0.23 -11.44 -1.89
C GLN A 8 0.34 -10.66 -3.21
N PHE A 9 -0.74 -10.00 -3.64
CA PHE A 9 -0.69 -9.12 -4.82
C PHE A 9 0.26 -7.94 -4.62
N TRP A 10 0.21 -7.32 -3.43
CA TRP A 10 1.08 -6.23 -3.05
C TRP A 10 2.55 -6.63 -3.05
N HIS A 11 2.88 -7.79 -2.50
CA HIS A 11 4.24 -8.33 -2.47
C HIS A 11 4.76 -8.59 -3.89
N GLY A 12 3.97 -9.25 -4.73
CA GLY A 12 4.34 -9.50 -6.12
C GLY A 12 4.53 -8.22 -6.93
N PHE A 13 3.71 -7.20 -6.68
CA PHE A 13 3.89 -5.87 -7.26
C PHE A 13 5.20 -5.21 -6.79
N CYS A 14 5.46 -5.21 -5.47
CA CYS A 14 6.66 -4.63 -4.89
C CYS A 14 7.94 -5.25 -5.45
N GLU A 15 7.98 -6.58 -5.63
CA GLU A 15 9.13 -7.29 -6.17
C GLU A 15 9.42 -6.91 -7.62
N ARG A 16 8.38 -6.78 -8.46
CA ARG A 16 8.50 -6.38 -9.87
C ARG A 16 8.95 -4.93 -10.01
N GLN A 17 8.37 -4.04 -9.20
CA GLN A 17 8.62 -2.60 -9.25
C GLN A 17 9.84 -2.16 -8.44
N LYS A 18 10.52 -3.08 -7.74
CA LYS A 18 11.65 -2.77 -6.84
C LYS A 18 11.28 -1.73 -5.78
N VAL A 19 10.06 -1.83 -5.25
CA VAL A 19 9.58 -0.98 -4.15
C VAL A 19 10.43 -1.24 -2.91
N LYS A 20 10.77 -0.17 -2.19
CA LYS A 20 11.60 -0.25 -1.00
C LYS A 20 10.94 -1.13 0.08
N PRO A 21 11.73 -1.88 0.88
CA PRO A 21 11.18 -2.75 1.92
C PRO A 21 10.37 -1.98 2.97
N GLU A 22 10.74 -0.71 3.25
CA GLU A 22 9.99 0.17 4.16
C GLU A 22 8.56 0.47 3.66
N VAL A 23 8.41 0.71 2.35
CA VAL A 23 7.11 0.98 1.71
C VAL A 23 6.29 -0.30 1.66
N ARG A 24 6.92 -1.45 1.34
CA ARG A 24 6.26 -2.76 1.37
C ARG A 24 5.66 -3.05 2.74
N ALA A 25 6.44 -2.89 3.80
CA ALA A 25 6.00 -3.16 5.17
C ALA A 25 4.87 -2.23 5.62
N GLU A 26 4.89 -0.96 5.22
CA GLU A 26 3.80 -0.03 5.51
C GLU A 26 2.53 -0.36 4.70
N GLY A 27 2.68 -0.82 3.45
CA GLY A 27 1.55 -1.31 2.66
C GLY A 27 0.87 -2.52 3.30
N ASP A 28 1.64 -3.45 3.88
CA ASP A 28 1.09 -4.59 4.61
C ASP A 28 0.20 -4.14 5.78
N ARG A 29 0.63 -3.11 6.53
CA ARG A 29 -0.15 -2.56 7.65
C ARG A 29 -1.44 -1.91 7.19
N ARG A 30 -1.40 -1.16 6.09
CA ARG A 30 -2.58 -0.48 5.55
C ARG A 30 -3.60 -1.47 4.99
N ILE A 31 -3.15 -2.50 4.29
CA ILE A 31 -4.00 -3.59 3.81
C ILE A 31 -4.62 -4.36 4.99
N GLU A 32 -3.87 -4.55 6.08
CA GLU A 32 -4.40 -5.20 7.28
C GLU A 32 -5.42 -4.35 8.03
N ALA A 33 -5.25 -3.03 8.03
CA ALA A 33 -6.16 -2.10 8.67
C ALA A 33 -7.49 -1.95 7.92
N ASP A 34 -7.47 -1.97 6.58
CA ASP A 34 -8.68 -1.81 5.75
C ASP A 34 -8.60 -2.61 4.44
N PRO A 35 -8.74 -3.95 4.51
CA PRO A 35 -8.60 -4.81 3.34
C PRO A 35 -9.69 -4.59 2.29
N GLU A 36 -10.90 -4.20 2.70
CA GLU A 36 -11.99 -3.94 1.76
C GLU A 36 -11.68 -2.71 0.91
N PHE A 37 -11.22 -1.61 1.53
CA PHE A 37 -10.79 -0.43 0.78
C PHE A 37 -9.64 -0.75 -0.18
N TRP A 38 -8.59 -1.44 0.29
CA TRP A 38 -7.41 -1.74 -0.54
C TRP A 38 -7.67 -2.79 -1.63
N ALA A 39 -8.74 -3.58 -1.53
CA ALA A 39 -9.17 -4.45 -2.61
C ALA A 39 -9.69 -3.67 -3.82
N ASP A 40 -10.31 -2.51 -3.60
CA ASP A 40 -10.83 -1.61 -4.65
C ASP A 40 -9.79 -0.63 -5.19
N GLN A 41 -8.56 -0.66 -4.67
CA GLN A 41 -7.48 0.25 -5.08
C GLN A 41 -6.37 -0.47 -5.81
N THR A 42 -5.66 0.29 -6.66
CA THR A 42 -4.48 -0.22 -7.35
C THR A 42 -3.26 -0.20 -6.43
N MET A 43 -2.31 -1.10 -6.68
CA MET A 43 -1.06 -1.13 -5.90
C MET A 43 -0.23 0.16 -6.06
N TRP A 44 -0.39 0.89 -7.17
CA TRP A 44 0.18 2.21 -7.34
C TRP A 44 -0.42 3.24 -6.38
N GLN A 45 -1.75 3.27 -6.23
CA GLN A 45 -2.40 4.13 -5.24
C GLN A 45 -1.96 3.82 -3.82
N LEU A 46 -1.66 2.55 -3.50
CA LEU A 46 -1.09 2.17 -2.22
C LEU A 46 0.33 2.76 -2.03
N VAL A 47 1.21 2.65 -3.03
CA VAL A 47 2.54 3.30 -3.01
C VAL A 47 2.41 4.81 -2.83
N GLU A 48 1.53 5.45 -3.60
CA GLU A 48 1.30 6.90 -3.54
C GLU A 48 0.77 7.32 -2.19
N ALA A 49 -0.19 6.59 -1.63
CA ALA A 49 -0.71 6.87 -0.30
C ALA A 49 0.38 6.76 0.77
N ILE A 50 1.30 5.80 0.66
CA ILE A 50 2.39 5.60 1.64
C ILE A 50 3.47 6.68 1.47
N SER A 51 3.84 6.98 0.23
CA SER A 51 4.90 7.92 -0.11
C SER A 51 4.46 9.38 0.02
N GLY A 52 3.17 9.65 -0.19
CA GLY A 52 2.52 10.94 -0.07
C GLY A 52 2.17 11.34 1.36
N ASP A 53 2.09 10.37 2.28
CA ASP A 53 1.85 10.62 3.72
C ASP A 53 2.94 11.49 4.38
N GLY A 54 4.09 11.67 3.70
CA GLY A 54 5.18 12.55 4.12
C GLY A 54 5.01 14.05 3.79
N LYS A 55 3.98 14.47 3.03
CA LYS A 55 3.73 15.89 2.76
C LYS A 55 2.23 16.25 2.79
N SER A 56 1.91 17.16 3.71
CA SER A 56 0.71 18.01 3.79
C SER A 56 -0.59 17.40 4.31
N ARG A 57 -0.72 17.45 5.65
CA ARG A 57 -1.83 18.18 6.30
C ARG A 57 -1.32 19.32 7.19
N LYS A 58 -0.42 20.14 6.65
CA LYS A 58 -0.30 21.56 7.01
C LYS A 58 -0.65 22.34 5.75
N ASP A 59 -1.58 23.27 5.91
CA ASP A 59 -2.15 24.20 4.93
C ASP A 59 -2.98 23.60 3.78
N GLN A 60 -4.31 23.59 3.95
CA GLN A 60 -5.18 24.60 3.31
C GLN A 60 -6.54 24.68 4.02
#